data_AF-A0A1Y1CQ13-F1
#
_entry.id   AF-A0A1Y1CQ13-F1
#
_cell.length_a   1.000
_cell.length_b   1.000
_cell.length_c   1.000
_cell.angle_alpha   90.00
_cell.angle_beta   90.00
_cell.angle_gamma   90.00
#
_symmetry.space_group_name_H-M   'P 1'
#
loop_
_entity.id
_entity.type
_entity.pdbx_description
1 polymer ?
#
loop_
_entity_poly.entity_id
_entity_poly.type
_entity_poly.pdbx_seq_one_letter_code
_entity_poly.pdbx_strand_id
1 'polypeptide(L)'
;MKSFKPFVNLTKSEATGVYTLNSVVSLPKDYALSSIDQGLIEKDGKKIWTVTASVTTNGSTETDIVEFAVPLKQGPSEEITKVIMTVIDSSSLSTSVANTAEENRTDVNYDDAETTNP
;
A
#
# COMPACT_ATOMS: atom_id res chain seq x y z
N MET A 1 16.48 -13.43 5.59
CA MET A 1 15.79 -12.27 6.19
C MET A 1 14.31 -12.47 5.98
N LYS A 2 13.48 -12.11 6.97
CA LYS A 2 12.02 -12.07 6.79
C LYS A 2 11.71 -10.87 5.89
N SER A 3 11.06 -11.09 4.77
CA SER A 3 10.73 -10.03 3.80
C SER A 3 9.23 -9.79 3.80
N PHE A 4 8.84 -8.53 3.98
CA PHE A 4 7.46 -8.08 3.77
C PHE A 4 7.26 -7.80 2.29
N LYS A 5 6.17 -8.27 1.69
CA LYS A 5 5.85 -7.98 0.30
C LYS A 5 4.54 -7.19 0.23
N PRO A 6 4.58 -5.85 0.25
CA PRO A 6 3.39 -5.09 -0.06
C PRO A 6 3.09 -5.18 -1.56
N PHE A 7 1.81 -5.01 -1.88
CA PHE A 7 1.30 -4.91 -3.23
C PHE A 7 0.21 -3.86 -3.25
N VAL A 8 0.29 -2.94 -4.20
CA VAL A 8 -0.77 -1.96 -4.40
C VAL A 8 -1.01 -1.70 -5.88
N ASN A 9 -2.27 -1.63 -6.26
CA ASN A 9 -2.66 -1.36 -7.64
C ASN A 9 -3.92 -0.50 -7.69
N LEU A 10 -3.95 0.48 -8.59
CA LEU A 10 -5.13 1.28 -8.87
C LEU A 10 -5.67 0.87 -10.24
N THR A 11 -6.90 0.37 -10.29
CA THR A 11 -7.54 -0.09 -11.53
C THR A 11 -8.74 0.78 -11.84
N LYS A 12 -8.80 1.35 -13.04
CA LYS A 12 -9.98 2.05 -13.54
C LYS A 12 -10.95 1.03 -14.13
N SER A 13 -12.20 1.05 -13.70
CA SER A 13 -13.27 0.29 -14.35
C SER A 13 -13.55 0.88 -15.73
N GLU A 14 -13.41 0.11 -16.80
CA GLU A 14 -13.80 0.54 -18.15
C GLU A 14 -15.31 0.82 -18.27
N ALA A 15 -16.12 0.07 -17.51
CA ALA A 15 -17.57 0.16 -17.58
C ALA A 15 -18.15 1.37 -16.82
N THR A 16 -17.49 1.81 -15.74
CA THR A 16 -18.01 2.87 -14.85
C THR A 16 -17.08 4.07 -14.72
N GLY A 17 -15.85 3.99 -15.20
CA GLY A 17 -14.82 5.00 -15.01
C GLY A 17 -14.30 5.11 -13.57
N VAL A 18 -14.84 4.33 -12.63
CA VAL A 18 -14.50 4.38 -11.21
C VAL A 18 -13.15 3.71 -10.96
N TYR A 19 -12.27 4.38 -10.22
CA TYR A 19 -11.01 3.82 -9.77
C TYR A 19 -11.21 2.95 -8.52
N THR A 20 -10.71 1.72 -8.57
CA THR A 20 -10.65 0.79 -7.44
C THR A 20 -9.21 0.59 -7.04
N LEU A 21 -8.92 0.81 -5.77
CA LEU A 21 -7.61 0.54 -5.20
C LEU A 21 -7.60 -0.89 -4.61
N ASN A 22 -6.57 -1.65 -4.93
CA ASN A 22 -6.34 -2.99 -4.42
C ASN A 22 -5.02 -2.98 -3.65
N SER A 23 -5.05 -3.38 -2.38
CA SER A 23 -3.86 -3.43 -1.52
C SER A 23 -3.77 -4.75 -0.78
N VAL A 24 -2.64 -5.42 -0.88
CA VAL A 24 -2.35 -6.71 -0.25
C VAL A 24 -0.98 -6.63 0.42
N VAL A 25 -0.83 -7.24 1.58
CA VAL A 25 0.49 -7.45 2.19
C VAL A 25 0.72 -8.92 2.48
N SER A 26 1.86 -9.44 2.02
CA SER A 26 2.34 -10.76 2.41
C SER A 26 3.32 -10.62 3.57
N LEU A 27 2.98 -11.19 4.72
CA LEU A 27 3.75 -11.13 5.96
C LEU A 27 4.10 -12.55 6.42
N PRO A 28 5.26 -12.76 7.05
CA PRO A 28 5.50 -13.99 7.81
C PRO A 28 4.44 -14.19 8.91
N LYS A 29 4.09 -15.44 9.23
CA LYS A 29 3.09 -15.80 10.24
C LYS A 29 3.38 -15.29 11.65
N ASP A 30 4.63 -14.96 11.95
CA ASP A 30 4.98 -14.33 13.21
C ASP A 30 4.66 -12.84 13.30
N TYR A 31 4.09 -12.28 12.24
CA TYR A 31 3.59 -10.91 12.20
C TYR A 31 2.07 -10.89 12.10
N ALA A 32 1.48 -9.94 12.80
CA ALA A 32 0.08 -9.57 12.67
C ALA A 32 -0.03 -8.13 12.20
N LEU A 33 -1.04 -7.85 11.36
CA LEU A 33 -1.41 -6.50 10.98
C LEU A 33 -2.00 -5.78 12.20
N SER A 34 -1.37 -4.69 12.63
CA SER A 34 -1.75 -3.94 13.82
C SER A 34 -2.65 -2.75 13.48
N SER A 35 -2.30 -1.99 12.45
CA SER A 35 -3.08 -0.84 12.00
C SER A 35 -2.89 -0.57 10.52
N ILE A 36 -3.84 0.19 9.96
CA ILE A 36 -3.81 0.63 8.57
C ILE A 36 -4.09 2.13 8.56
N ASP A 37 -3.17 2.86 7.96
CA ASP A 37 -3.28 4.28 7.67
C ASP A 37 -3.30 4.50 6.14
N GLN A 38 -4.14 5.42 5.68
CA GLN A 38 -4.33 5.71 4.27
C GLN A 38 -4.52 7.21 4.11
N GLY A 39 -3.86 7.81 3.13
CA GLY A 39 -4.03 9.23 2.90
C GLY A 39 -3.28 9.76 1.68
N LEU A 40 -3.57 11.03 1.38
CA LEU A 40 -2.86 11.79 0.39
C LEU A 40 -1.60 12.39 1.03
N ILE A 41 -0.46 12.22 0.37
CA ILE A 41 0.77 12.94 0.68
C ILE A 41 1.24 13.71 -0.55
N GLU A 42 2.00 14.77 -0.31
CA GLU A 42 2.72 15.49 -1.36
C GLU A 42 4.22 15.23 -1.23
N LYS A 43 4.84 14.81 -2.33
CA LYS A 43 6.29 14.60 -2.43
C LYS A 43 6.78 15.15 -3.75
N ASP A 44 7.79 16.03 -3.70
CA ASP A 44 8.37 16.68 -4.87
C ASP A 44 7.31 17.39 -5.76
N GLY A 45 6.30 18.00 -5.14
CA GLY A 45 5.19 18.68 -5.83
C GLY A 45 4.18 17.74 -6.48
N LYS A 46 4.27 16.44 -6.25
CA LYS A 46 3.35 15.43 -6.78
C LYS A 46 2.46 14.86 -5.69
N LYS A 47 1.16 14.77 -5.98
CA LYS A 47 0.14 14.11 -5.17
C LYS A 47 0.30 12.60 -5.27
N ILE A 48 0.47 11.94 -4.14
CA ILE A 48 0.66 10.48 -4.02
C ILE A 48 -0.32 9.96 -2.98
N TRP A 49 -1.04 8.89 -3.30
CA TRP A 49 -1.83 8.17 -2.31
C TRP A 49 -1.00 7.09 -1.65
N THR A 50 -1.00 7.04 -0.33
CA THR A 50 -0.24 6.05 0.44
C THR A 50 -1.17 5.13 1.22
N VAL A 51 -0.81 3.84 1.22
CA VAL A 51 -1.38 2.82 2.09
C VAL A 51 -0.26 2.32 3.01
N THR A 52 -0.37 2.59 4.29
CA THR A 52 0.63 2.19 5.29
C THR A 52 0.05 1.08 6.16
N ALA A 53 0.64 -0.12 6.05
CA ALA A 53 0.31 -1.26 6.88
C ALA A 53 1.30 -1.34 8.05
N SER A 54 0.84 -1.07 9.26
CA SER A 54 1.65 -1.29 10.46
C SER A 54 1.50 -2.75 10.90
N VAL A 55 2.62 -3.38 11.25
CA VAL A 55 2.67 -4.77 11.69
C VAL A 55 3.40 -4.87 13.02
N THR A 56 3.05 -5.89 13.79
CA THR A 56 3.69 -6.22 15.06
C THR A 56 3.99 -7.71 15.10
N THR A 57 5.09 -8.11 15.73
CA THR A 57 5.32 -9.52 15.99
C THR A 57 4.25 -10.06 16.95
N ASN A 58 3.74 -11.26 16.68
CA ASN A 58 2.86 -12.01 17.56
C ASN A 58 3.63 -13.04 18.42
N GLY A 59 4.97 -13.07 18.30
CA GLY A 59 5.83 -14.00 19.04
C GLY A 59 5.91 -15.43 18.48
N SER A 60 5.31 -15.72 17.32
CA SER A 60 5.46 -17.02 16.65
C SER A 60 6.88 -17.21 16.12
N THR A 61 7.27 -18.48 15.93
CA THR A 61 8.53 -18.85 15.25
C THR A 61 8.28 -19.39 13.83
N GLU A 62 7.01 -19.48 13.42
CA GLU A 62 6.63 -19.92 12.07
C GLU A 62 7.10 -18.91 11.02
N THR A 63 7.67 -19.43 9.93
CA THR A 63 8.20 -18.63 8.82
C THR A 63 7.32 -18.65 7.57
N ASP A 64 6.19 -19.38 7.61
CA ASP A 64 5.26 -19.39 6.49
C ASP A 64 4.72 -17.98 6.23
N ILE A 65 4.36 -17.71 4.98
CA ILE A 65 3.81 -16.42 4.58
C ILE A 65 2.27 -16.47 4.62
N VAL A 66 1.67 -15.39 5.12
CA VAL A 66 0.22 -15.13 5.09
C VAL A 66 -0.01 -13.84 4.32
N GLU A 67 -1.06 -13.85 3.52
CA GLU A 67 -1.50 -12.68 2.76
C GLU A 67 -2.71 -12.04 3.44
N PHE A 68 -2.64 -10.73 3.61
CA PHE A 68 -3.71 -9.92 4.16
C PHE A 68 -4.18 -8.94 3.10
N ALA A 69 -5.45 -9.04 2.72
CA ALA A 69 -6.11 -7.95 2.01
C ALA A 69 -6.21 -6.76 2.97
N VAL A 70 -5.75 -5.59 2.53
CA VAL A 70 -5.78 -4.38 3.33
C VAL A 70 -7.11 -3.66 3.05
N PRO A 71 -8.07 -3.65 3.99
CA PRO A 71 -9.34 -2.97 3.81
C PRO A 71 -9.11 -1.47 3.63
N LEU A 72 -9.68 -0.92 2.56
CA LEU A 72 -9.61 0.51 2.28
C LEU A 72 -10.66 1.25 3.11
N LYS A 73 -10.22 2.28 3.83
CA LYS A 73 -11.13 3.17 4.58
C LYS A 73 -11.74 4.22 3.65
N GLN A 74 -10.93 4.73 2.72
CA GLN A 74 -11.32 5.69 1.70
C GLN A 74 -10.29 5.61 0.56
N GLY A 75 -10.73 5.72 -0.70
CA GLY A 75 -9.83 5.80 -1.86
C GLY A 75 -9.43 7.25 -2.18
N PRO A 76 -8.51 7.47 -3.15
CA PRO A 76 -8.17 8.81 -3.61
C PRO A 76 -9.40 9.52 -4.18
N SER A 77 -9.71 10.70 -3.66
CA SER A 77 -10.81 11.56 -4.12
C SER A 77 -10.39 12.61 -5.16
N GLU A 78 -9.08 12.74 -5.38
CA GLU A 78 -8.48 13.67 -6.34
C GLU A 78 -7.52 12.90 -7.25
N GLU A 79 -7.13 13.51 -8.37
CA GLU A 79 -6.13 12.94 -9.26
C GLU A 79 -4.76 12.83 -8.56
N ILE A 80 -4.21 11.62 -8.57
CA ILE A 80 -2.93 11.26 -7.95
C ILE A 80 -1.94 10.73 -8.98
N THR A 81 -0.68 11.12 -8.89
CA THR A 81 0.35 10.66 -9.83
C THR A 81 0.81 9.22 -9.56
N LYS A 82 0.53 8.70 -8.36
CA LYS A 82 1.10 7.45 -7.87
C LYS A 82 0.32 6.91 -6.69
N VAL A 83 0.26 5.59 -6.58
CA VAL A 83 -0.08 4.91 -5.33
C VAL A 83 1.13 4.13 -4.81
N ILE A 84 1.36 4.22 -3.50
CA ILE A 84 2.42 3.51 -2.80
C ILE A 84 1.83 2.72 -1.64
N MET A 85 2.37 1.53 -1.41
CA MET A 85 2.14 0.80 -0.18
C MET A 85 3.44 0.48 0.52
N THR A 86 3.45 0.74 1.82
CA THR A 86 4.59 0.55 2.70
C THR A 86 4.14 -0.25 3.91
N VAL A 87 5.03 -1.11 4.40
CA VAL A 87 4.85 -1.86 5.64
C VAL A 87 5.73 -1.26 6.73
N ILE A 88 5.26 -1.15 7.97
CA ILE A 88 6.08 -0.64 9.08
C ILE A 88 6.00 -1.60 10.25
N ASP A 89 7.15 -2.13 10.68
CA ASP A 89 7.24 -2.93 11.89
C ASP A 89 7.26 -2.02 13.14
N SER A 90 6.12 -1.95 13.83
CA SER A 90 5.93 -1.12 15.03
C SER A 90 6.70 -1.65 16.24
N SER A 91 7.15 -2.91 16.23
CA SER A 91 7.97 -3.46 17.31
C SER A 91 9.43 -2.99 17.27
N SER A 92 9.85 -2.38 16.14
CA SER A 92 11.21 -1.88 15.91
C SER A 92 11.43 -0.40 16.27
N LEU A 93 10.48 0.25 16.95
CA LEU A 93 10.53 1.68 17.33
C LEU A 93 11.75 2.09 18.20
N SER A 94 12.64 1.16 18.58
CA SER A 94 13.85 1.41 19.38
C SER A 94 15.13 1.62 18.57
N THR A 95 15.09 1.56 17.23
CA THR A 95 16.27 1.87 16.39
C THR A 95 15.91 2.97 15.39
N SER A 96 16.71 4.03 15.38
CA SER A 96 16.62 5.26 14.57
C SER A 96 16.75 5.06 13.04
N VAL A 97 16.43 3.86 12.55
CA VAL A 97 16.27 3.53 11.16
C VAL A 97 14.97 2.73 11.10
N ALA A 98 13.88 3.36 10.66
CA ALA A 98 12.69 2.62 10.27
C ALA A 98 13.17 1.56 9.28
N ASN A 99 13.06 0.28 9.63
CA ASN A 99 13.31 -0.81 8.69
C ASN A 99 12.43 -0.49 7.50
N THR A 100 13.04 0.03 6.44
CA THR A 100 12.33 0.55 5.28
C THR A 100 11.83 -0.70 4.60
N ALA A 101 10.61 -1.11 4.95
CA ALA A 101 9.97 -2.21 4.30
C ALA A 101 9.95 -1.91 2.81
N GLU A 102 10.18 -2.96 2.03
CA GLU A 102 10.09 -2.92 0.59
C GLU A 102 8.87 -2.08 0.19
N GLU A 103 9.06 -1.00 -0.56
CA GLU A 103 7.95 -0.18 -1.03
C GLU A 103 7.48 -0.76 -2.36
N ASN A 104 6.19 -1.09 -2.43
CA ASN A 104 5.56 -1.43 -3.70
C ASN A 104 4.80 -0.21 -4.23
N ARG A 105 4.95 0.04 -5.52
CA ARG A 105 4.48 1.27 -6.15
C ARG A 105 3.81 0.94 -7.48
N THR A 106 2.71 1.62 -7.76
CA THR A 106 2.05 1.64 -9.06
C THR A 106 1.95 3.09 -9.52
N ASP A 107 2.55 3.39 -10.68
CA ASP A 107 2.39 4.68 -11.34
C ASP A 107 0.94 4.80 -11.85
N VAL A 108 0.36 6.00 -11.76
CA VAL A 108 -0.99 6.27 -12.24
C VAL A 108 -0.86 7.16 -13.48
N ASN A 109 -1.37 6.68 -14.62
CA ASN A 109 -1.45 7.47 -15.83
C ASN A 109 -2.91 7.87 -16.09
N TYR A 110 -3.22 9.17 -16.00
CA TYR A 110 -4.55 9.70 -16.33
C TYR A 110 -4.71 10.05 -17.82
N ASP A 111 -3.63 10.10 -18.62
CA ASP A 111 -3.71 10.44 -20.05
C ASP A 111 -4.44 9.37 -20.90
N ASP A 112 -4.57 8.14 -20.39
CA ASP A 112 -5.41 7.10 -21.03
C ASP A 112 -6.92 7.38 -20.90
N ALA A 113 -7.32 8.47 -20.23
CA ALA A 113 -8.72 8.88 -20.11
C ALA A 113 -9.21 9.83 -21.22
N GLU A 114 -8.33 10.40 -22.06
CA GLU A 114 -8.73 11.37 -23.09
C GLU A 114 -8.78 10.81 -24.53
N THR A 115 -8.57 9.51 -24.77
CA THR A 115 -8.51 8.95 -26.14
C THR A 115 -9.68 8.04 -26.55
N THR A 116 -10.84 8.15 -25.90
CA THR A 116 -12.08 7.56 -26.45
C THR A 116 -13.23 8.55 -26.46
N ASN A 117 -13.11 9.60 -27.27
CA ASN A 117 -14.27 10.28 -27.85
C ASN A 117 -14.36 9.88 -29.34
N PRO A 118 -15.33 9.04 -29.75
CA PRO A 118 -15.94 9.15 -31.06
C PRO A 118 -16.97 10.30 -31.12
#